data_AF-A0A229S7V4-F1
#
_entry.id   AF-A0A229S7V4-F1
#
_cell.length_a   1.000
_cell.length_b   1.000
_cell.length_c   1.000
_cell.angle_alpha   90.00
_cell.angle_beta   90.00
_cell.angle_gamma   90.00
#
_symmetry.space_group_name_H-M   'P 1'
#
loop_
_entity.id
_entity.type
_entity.pdbx_description
1 polymer ?
#
loop_
_entity_poly.entity_id
_entity_poly.type
_entity_poly.pdbx_seq_one_letter_code
_entity_poly.pdbx_strand_id
1 'polypeptide(L)'
;MLVIALVHLTLGILGFFFLPEANQPGENTVWLFSATGMLNIIRALIGVLGIVAVLKPSAIYGYCWMTFLALAGLTAFGVFSAATSSAGDAVNFNWADNVLHALTSVSALVAGIVLASPSTRKNLGRRAGV
;
A
#
# COMPACT_ATOMS: atom_id res chain seq x y z
N MET A 1 -9.21 -7.01 3.42
CA MET A 1 -8.86 -5.85 2.58
C MET A 1 -9.47 -4.54 3.06
N LEU A 2 -10.74 -4.51 3.47
CA LEU A 2 -11.36 -3.28 3.96
C LEU A 2 -10.61 -2.62 5.13
N VAL A 3 -10.22 -3.38 6.16
CA VAL A 3 -9.47 -2.84 7.31
C VAL A 3 -8.15 -2.21 6.86
N ILE A 4 -7.40 -2.90 6.01
CA ILE A 4 -6.13 -2.41 5.46
C ILE A 4 -6.34 -1.11 4.66
N ALA A 5 -7.38 -1.08 3.83
CA ALA A 5 -7.74 0.09 3.04
C ALA A 5 -8.08 1.30 3.94
N LEU A 6 -8.87 1.07 5.00
CA LEU A 6 -9.20 2.10 5.97
C LEU A 6 -7.96 2.59 6.72
N VAL A 7 -7.07 1.70 7.16
CA VAL A 7 -5.81 2.07 7.81
C VAL A 7 -4.96 2.96 6.90
N HIS A 8 -4.76 2.58 5.63
CA HIS A 8 -3.97 3.38 4.68
C HIS A 8 -4.64 4.72 4.39
N LEU A 9 -5.96 4.73 4.19
CA LEU A 9 -6.70 5.98 3.96
C LEU A 9 -6.58 6.92 5.16
N THR A 10 -6.75 6.40 6.36
CA THR A 10 -6.70 7.17 7.60
C THR A 10 -5.30 7.74 7.82
N LEU A 11 -4.25 6.92 7.67
CA LEU A 11 -2.87 7.37 7.81
C LEU A 11 -2.47 8.38 6.73
N GLY A 12 -2.93 8.20 5.49
CA GLY A 12 -2.69 9.15 4.40
C GLY A 12 -3.33 10.50 4.68
N ILE A 13 -4.60 10.52 5.10
CA ILE A 13 -5.32 11.75 5.43
C ILE A 13 -4.72 12.42 6.66
N LEU A 14 -4.58 11.71 7.78
CA LEU A 14 -4.01 12.26 9.01
C LEU A 14 -2.56 12.74 8.81
N GLY A 15 -1.81 12.08 7.92
CA GLY A 15 -0.46 12.49 7.52
C GLY A 15 -0.38 13.91 6.98
N PHE A 16 -1.40 14.39 6.28
CA PHE A 16 -1.44 15.78 5.79
C PHE A 16 -1.74 16.83 6.87
N PHE A 17 -2.43 16.43 7.94
CA PHE A 17 -2.91 17.37 8.96
C PHE A 17 -2.05 17.39 10.23
N PHE A 18 -1.45 16.26 10.59
CA PHE A 18 -0.87 16.05 11.93
C PHE A 18 0.62 15.72 11.92
N LEU A 19 1.19 15.32 10.78
CA LEU A 19 2.61 15.02 10.68
C LEU A 19 3.33 16.20 10.02
N PRO A 20 4.31 16.83 10.70
CA PRO A 20 5.13 17.86 10.08
C PRO A 20 5.83 17.28 8.86
N GLU A 21 5.98 18.10 7.81
CA GLU A 21 6.87 17.74 6.70
C GLU A 21 8.26 17.46 7.28
N ALA A 22 8.73 16.24 7.08
CA ALA A 22 9.97 15.79 7.69
C ALA A 22 11.22 16.35 7.00
N ASN A 23 11.04 17.07 5.88
CA ASN A 23 12.09 17.70 5.08
C ASN A 23 11.80 19.21 4.90
N GLN A 24 12.84 20.02 4.75
CA GLN A 24 12.69 21.41 4.33
C GLN A 24 12.13 21.49 2.90
N PRO A 25 11.39 22.54 2.53
CA PRO A 25 10.96 22.75 1.15
C PRO A 25 12.15 22.73 0.16
N GLY A 26 12.17 21.76 -0.76
CA GLY A 26 13.24 21.59 -1.75
C GLY A 26 14.26 20.50 -1.42
N GLU A 27 14.26 19.96 -0.19
CA GLU A 27 14.97 18.74 0.15
C GLU A 27 14.07 17.53 -0.14
N ASN A 28 14.61 16.50 -0.80
CA ASN A 28 13.96 15.18 -0.90
C ASN A 28 12.58 15.22 -1.57
N THR A 29 12.49 15.92 -2.70
CA THR A 29 11.26 16.06 -3.49
C THR A 29 11.13 14.97 -4.53
N VAL A 30 9.96 14.32 -4.58
CA VAL A 30 9.57 13.43 -5.68
C VAL A 30 8.50 14.16 -6.47
N TRP A 31 8.84 14.59 -7.69
CA TRP A 31 8.01 15.48 -8.52
C TRP A 31 7.75 16.84 -7.86
N LEU A 32 6.49 17.17 -7.60
CA LEU A 32 6.06 18.45 -7.02
C LEU A 32 5.88 18.37 -5.50
N PHE A 33 5.98 17.16 -4.93
CA PHE A 33 5.70 16.88 -3.53
C PHE A 33 6.98 16.54 -2.78
N SER A 34 7.04 16.92 -1.50
CA SER A 34 7.96 16.31 -0.53
C SER A 34 7.78 14.80 -0.53
N ALA A 35 8.85 14.03 -0.27
CA ALA A 35 8.78 12.59 -0.09
C ALA A 35 7.70 12.17 0.93
N THR A 36 7.57 12.91 2.04
CA THR A 36 6.53 12.67 3.06
C THR A 36 5.13 12.91 2.50
N GLY A 37 4.93 14.02 1.79
CA GLY A 37 3.69 14.30 1.07
C GLY A 37 3.34 13.21 0.05
N MET A 38 4.30 12.75 -0.73
CA MET A 38 4.11 11.68 -1.72
C MET A 38 3.70 10.34 -1.07
N LEU A 39 4.29 10.00 0.09
CA LEU A 39 3.89 8.81 0.84
C LEU A 39 2.44 8.89 1.34
N ASN A 40 2.01 10.07 1.79
CA ASN A 40 0.61 10.29 2.19
C ASN A 40 -0.35 10.17 1.02
N ILE A 41 0.02 10.65 -0.17
CA ILE A 41 -0.75 10.44 -1.42
C ILE A 41 -0.87 8.95 -1.73
N ILE A 42 0.24 8.21 -1.73
CA ILE A 42 0.26 6.77 -2.03
C ILE A 42 -0.66 6.02 -1.06
N ARG A 43 -0.59 6.32 0.25
CA ARG A 43 -1.47 5.71 1.26
C ARG A 43 -2.94 6.03 1.02
N ALA A 44 -3.27 7.29 0.74
CA ALA A 44 -4.63 7.69 0.43
C ALA A 44 -5.17 6.97 -0.81
N LEU A 45 -4.37 6.88 -1.89
CA LEU A 45 -4.74 6.18 -3.13
C LEU A 45 -4.96 4.68 -2.89
N ILE A 46 -4.05 4.00 -2.17
CA ILE A 46 -4.21 2.59 -1.81
C ILE A 46 -5.50 2.40 -1.00
N GLY A 47 -5.78 3.30 -0.05
CA GLY A 47 -6.99 3.26 0.75
C GLY A 47 -8.27 3.42 -0.06
N VAL A 48 -8.35 4.44 -0.92
CA VAL A 48 -9.51 4.68 -1.79
C VAL A 48 -9.72 3.50 -2.76
N LEU A 49 -8.67 3.07 -3.45
CA LEU A 49 -8.74 1.94 -4.38
C LEU A 49 -9.14 0.65 -3.67
N GLY A 50 -8.69 0.45 -2.44
CA GLY A 50 -9.06 -0.70 -1.61
C GLY A 50 -10.53 -0.71 -1.23
N ILE A 51 -11.10 0.45 -0.88
CA ILE A 51 -12.55 0.58 -0.63
C ILE A 51 -13.33 0.28 -1.91
N VAL A 52 -12.97 0.88 -3.04
CA VAL A 52 -13.62 0.65 -4.35
C VAL A 52 -13.53 -0.83 -4.74
N ALA A 53 -12.38 -1.46 -4.53
CA ALA A 53 -12.15 -2.86 -4.84
C ALA A 53 -13.00 -3.81 -3.98
N VAL A 54 -13.23 -3.48 -2.71
CA VAL A 54 -14.14 -4.26 -1.83
C VAL A 54 -15.59 -4.14 -2.30
N LEU A 55 -15.99 -2.96 -2.82
CA LEU A 55 -17.33 -2.73 -3.35
C LEU A 55 -17.55 -3.36 -4.74
N LYS A 56 -16.46 -3.66 -5.47
CA LYS A 56 -16.53 -4.19 -6.84
C LYS A 56 -15.76 -5.51 -6.96
N PRO A 57 -16.45 -6.67 -6.93
CA PRO A 57 -15.80 -7.99 -6.92
C PRO A 57 -14.86 -8.25 -8.11
N SER A 58 -15.07 -7.62 -9.26
CA SER A 58 -14.19 -7.76 -10.42
C SER A 58 -12.87 -7.00 -10.30
N ALA A 59 -12.80 -5.98 -9.43
CA ALA A 59 -11.60 -5.17 -9.23
C ALA A 59 -10.67 -5.70 -8.12
N ILE A 60 -11.20 -6.52 -7.20
CA ILE A 60 -10.47 -6.95 -5.99
C ILE A 60 -9.20 -7.77 -6.30
N TYR A 61 -9.23 -8.58 -7.35
CA TYR A 61 -8.07 -9.36 -7.76
C TYR A 61 -6.93 -8.48 -8.28
N GLY A 62 -7.25 -7.56 -9.20
CA GLY A 62 -6.27 -6.61 -9.74
C GLY A 62 -5.70 -5.69 -8.65
N TYR A 63 -6.56 -5.24 -7.73
CA TYR A 63 -6.14 -4.46 -6.57
C TYR A 63 -5.11 -5.20 -5.71
N CYS A 64 -5.36 -6.48 -5.37
CA CYS A 64 -4.42 -7.25 -4.54
C CYS A 64 -3.03 -7.34 -5.16
N TRP A 65 -2.92 -7.60 -6.46
CA TRP A 65 -1.64 -7.67 -7.15
C TRP A 65 -0.93 -6.32 -7.24
N MET A 66 -1.67 -5.27 -7.58
CA MET A 66 -1.13 -3.92 -7.64
C MET A 66 -0.59 -3.46 -6.28
N THR A 67 -1.36 -3.65 -5.19
CA THR A 67 -0.94 -3.31 -3.84
C THR A 67 0.27 -4.12 -3.39
N PHE A 68 0.29 -5.43 -3.69
CA PHE A 68 1.44 -6.28 -3.40
C PHE A 68 2.71 -5.74 -4.07
N LEU A 69 2.68 -5.53 -5.38
CA LEU A 69 3.85 -5.10 -6.16
C LEU A 69 4.35 -3.72 -5.75
N ALA A 70 3.44 -2.75 -5.59
CA ALA A 70 3.80 -1.40 -5.20
C ALA A 70 4.47 -1.37 -3.82
N LEU A 71 3.88 -2.02 -2.83
CA LEU A 71 4.40 -2.00 -1.46
C LEU A 71 5.59 -2.93 -1.25
N ALA A 72 5.69 -4.03 -2.00
CA ALA A 72 6.90 -4.87 -1.99
C ALA A 72 8.10 -4.08 -2.53
N GLY A 73 7.94 -3.37 -3.64
CA GLY A 73 9.00 -2.52 -4.21
C GLY A 73 9.41 -1.42 -3.24
N LEU A 74 8.44 -0.77 -2.61
CA LEU A 74 8.68 0.28 -1.62
C LEU A 74 9.40 -0.25 -0.37
N THR A 75 9.04 -1.47 0.06
CA THR A 75 9.70 -2.15 1.18
C THR A 75 11.14 -2.49 0.83
N ALA A 76 11.37 -3.07 -0.36
CA ALA A 76 12.70 -3.44 -0.82
C ALA A 76 13.61 -2.20 -0.97
N PHE A 77 13.06 -1.10 -1.49
CA PHE A 77 13.76 0.18 -1.57
C PHE A 77 14.17 0.68 -0.17
N GLY A 78 13.24 0.69 0.79
CA GLY A 78 13.55 1.09 2.17
C GLY A 78 14.63 0.21 2.81
N VAL A 79 14.55 -1.12 2.63
CA VAL A 79 15.57 -2.06 3.13
C VAL A 79 16.94 -1.80 2.51
N PHE A 80 16.99 -1.67 1.19
CA PHE A 80 18.24 -1.46 0.45
C PHE A 80 18.89 -0.11 0.82
N SER A 81 18.06 0.91 0.99
CA SER A 81 18.51 2.24 1.36
C SER A 81 19.11 2.26 2.78
N ALA A 82 18.47 1.60 3.75
CA ALA A 82 19.03 1.46 5.09
C ALA A 82 20.33 0.64 5.11
N ALA A 83 20.45 -0.37 4.26
CA ALA A 83 21.64 -1.22 4.18
C ALA A 83 22.86 -0.54 3.54
N THR A 84 22.65 0.49 2.72
CA THR A 84 23.73 1.16 1.96
C THR A 84 24.13 2.52 2.51
N SER A 85 23.50 2.96 3.62
CA SER A 85 23.65 4.32 4.17
C SER A 85 23.49 5.43 3.11
N SER A 86 22.82 5.12 2.00
CA SER A 86 22.73 5.92 0.80
C SER A 86 21.26 6.01 0.40
N ALA A 87 20.84 7.22 0.04
CA ALA A 87 19.47 7.58 -0.36
C ALA A 87 18.35 7.48 0.70
N GLY A 88 18.63 7.04 1.94
CA GLY A 88 17.61 6.96 3.00
C GLY A 88 17.17 8.32 3.50
N ASP A 89 18.11 9.26 3.46
CA ASP A 89 17.84 10.69 3.60
C ASP A 89 17.02 11.22 2.42
N ALA A 90 17.20 10.68 1.20
CA ALA A 90 16.60 11.23 -0.03
C ALA A 90 15.08 10.99 -0.15
N VAL A 91 14.57 9.97 0.52
CA VAL A 91 13.14 9.67 0.62
C VAL A 91 12.93 9.24 2.06
N ASN A 92 12.40 10.14 2.89
CA ASN A 92 12.32 10.04 4.35
C ASN A 92 11.53 8.78 4.81
N PHE A 93 12.17 7.63 4.71
CA PHE A 93 11.58 6.30 4.89
C PHE A 93 11.81 5.85 6.33
N ASN A 94 10.86 6.15 7.19
CA ASN A 94 10.90 5.64 8.55
C ASN A 94 10.73 4.11 8.54
N TRP A 95 11.42 3.42 9.44
CA TRP A 95 11.25 1.99 9.69
C TRP A 95 9.82 1.57 10.00
N ALA A 96 9.06 2.44 10.67
CA ALA A 96 7.63 2.22 10.89
C ALA A 96 6.86 2.05 9.56
N ASP A 97 7.15 2.91 8.59
CA ASP A 97 6.51 2.87 7.27
C ASP A 97 6.92 1.64 6.48
N ASN A 98 8.20 1.28 6.55
CA ASN A 98 8.73 0.11 5.87
C ASN A 98 8.07 -1.18 6.35
N VAL A 99 7.89 -1.32 7.67
CA VAL A 99 7.18 -2.45 8.29
C VAL A 99 5.71 -2.46 7.87
N LEU A 100 5.04 -1.31 7.87
CA LEU A 100 3.65 -1.19 7.43
C LEU A 100 3.48 -1.64 5.97
N HIS A 101 4.38 -1.22 5.07
CA HIS A 101 4.37 -1.63 3.67
C HIS A 101 4.59 -3.14 3.52
N ALA A 102 5.53 -3.71 4.27
CA ALA A 102 5.81 -5.15 4.25
C ALA A 102 4.57 -5.97 4.66
N LEU A 103 3.98 -5.66 5.81
CA LEU A 103 2.80 -6.37 6.33
C LEU A 103 1.61 -6.27 5.37
N THR A 104 1.43 -5.09 4.77
CA THR A 104 0.35 -4.85 3.80
C THR A 104 0.58 -5.60 2.50
N SER A 105 1.81 -5.61 2.00
CA SER A 105 2.23 -6.34 0.82
C SER A 105 1.96 -7.85 0.98
N VAL A 106 2.39 -8.44 2.10
CA VAL A 106 2.12 -9.86 2.41
C VAL A 106 0.62 -10.14 2.47
N SER A 107 -0.14 -9.28 3.14
CA SER A 107 -1.59 -9.43 3.23
C SER A 107 -2.26 -9.40 1.84
N ALA A 108 -1.81 -8.50 0.96
CA ALA A 108 -2.29 -8.38 -0.41
C ALA A 108 -1.96 -9.61 -1.25
N LEU A 109 -0.74 -10.13 -1.13
CA LEU A 109 -0.31 -11.36 -1.79
C LEU A 109 -1.16 -12.57 -1.37
N VAL A 110 -1.32 -12.77 -0.06
CA VAL A 110 -2.12 -13.88 0.49
C VAL A 110 -3.55 -13.82 -0.04
N ALA A 111 -4.18 -12.64 -0.01
CA ALA A 111 -5.53 -12.49 -0.54
C ALA A 111 -5.61 -12.75 -2.05
N GLY A 112 -4.65 -12.25 -2.82
CA GLY A 112 -4.56 -12.50 -4.26
C GLY A 112 -4.47 -13.99 -4.59
N ILE A 113 -3.63 -14.74 -3.86
CA ILE A 113 -3.49 -16.19 -4.00
C ILE A 113 -4.80 -16.91 -3.63
N VAL A 114 -5.43 -16.54 -2.52
CA VAL A 114 -6.72 -17.14 -2.09
C VAL A 114 -7.82 -16.91 -3.13
N LEU A 115 -7.85 -15.73 -3.75
CA LEU A 115 -8.80 -15.39 -4.82
C LEU A 115 -8.51 -16.17 -6.11
N ALA A 116 -7.24 -16.45 -6.43
CA ALA A 116 -6.85 -17.23 -7.60
C ALA A 116 -7.21 -18.73 -7.46
N SER A 117 -7.31 -19.23 -6.22
CA SER A 117 -7.47 -20.65 -5.90
C SER A 117 -8.72 -21.26 -6.57
N PRO A 118 -8.59 -22.42 -7.26
CA PRO A 118 -9.70 -23.14 -7.89
C PRO A 118 -10.82 -23.52 -6.90
N SER A 119 -10.47 -23.76 -5.64
CA SER A 119 -11.40 -24.12 -4.55
C SER A 119 -12.42 -23.00 -4.29
N THR A 120 -11.99 -21.74 -4.37
CA THR A 120 -12.84 -20.56 -4.22
C THR A 120 -13.83 -20.45 -5.39
N ARG A 121 -13.37 -20.70 -6.63
CA ARG A 121 -14.22 -20.73 -7.83
C ARG A 121 -15.30 -21.83 -7.77
N LYS A 122 -14.94 -23.03 -7.31
CA LYS A 122 -15.87 -24.16 -7.18
C LYS A 122 -16.99 -23.88 -6.16
N ASN A 123 -16.68 -23.23 -5.04
CA ASN A 123 -17.67 -22.88 -4.02
C ASN A 123 -18.65 -21.79 -4.47
N LEU A 124 -18.21 -20.84 -5.30
CA LEU A 124 -19.09 -19.83 -5.92
C LEU A 124 -20.05 -20.46 -6.94
N GLY A 125 -19.56 -21.37 -7.79
CA GLY A 125 -20.40 -22.11 -8.73
C GLY A 125 -21.44 -22.99 -8.05
N ARG A 126 -21.10 -23.61 -6.91
CA ARG A 126 -22.03 -24.45 -6.14
C ARG A 126 -23.14 -23.65 -5.45
N ARG A 127 -22.94 -22.36 -5.15
CA ARG A 127 -23.97 -21.49 -4.54
C ARG A 127 -24.93 -20.88 -5.56
N ALA A 128 -24.55 -20.82 -6.84
CA ALA A 128 -25.41 -20.29 -7.91
C ALA A 128 -26.29 -21.37 -8.57
N GLY A 129 -26.07 -22.64 -8.25
CA GLY A 129 -26.82 -23.79 -8.77
C GLY A 129 -27.77 -24.44 -7.76
N VAL A 130 -28.08 -23.76 -6.65
CA VAL A 130 -29.12 -24.11 -5.66
C VAL A 130 -30.13 -22.98 -5.65
#